data_AF-A0A2W4VH60-F1
#
_entry.id   AF-A0A2W4VH60-F1
#
_cell.length_a   1.000
_cell.length_b   1.000
_cell.length_c   1.000
_cell.angle_alpha   90.00
_cell.angle_beta   90.00
_cell.angle_gamma   90.00
#
_symmetry.space_group_name_H-M   'P 1'
#
loop_
_entity.id
_entity.type
_entity.pdbx_description
1 polymer ?
#
loop_
_entity_poly.entity_id
_entity_poly.type
_entity_poly.pdbx_seq_one_letter_code
_entity_poly.pdbx_strand_id
1 'polypeptide(L)'
;MAAAVLYTLIPLGDIGYFSFLNIYLLAMGAGVISSVPGGAGVFETVVILLLDGKVLGDAVLAALLAYRIIYYLLPFAIALILFLFQESAANFQARRSRPE
;
A
#
# COMPACT_ATOMS: atom_id res chain seq x y z
N MET A 1 7.14 -9.81 -5.99
CA MET A 1 5.76 -10.16 -5.58
C MET A 1 4.81 -8.96 -5.70
N ALA A 2 5.08 -7.83 -5.03
CA ALA A 2 4.24 -6.62 -5.08
C ALA A 2 3.83 -6.17 -6.50
N ALA A 3 4.81 -6.04 -7.42
CA ALA A 3 4.55 -5.65 -8.81
C ALA A 3 3.61 -6.62 -9.55
N ALA A 4 3.73 -7.93 -9.30
CA ALA A 4 2.87 -8.95 -9.91
C ALA A 4 1.43 -8.84 -9.42
N VAL A 5 1.22 -8.55 -8.14
CA VAL A 5 -0.12 -8.35 -7.60
C VAL A 5 -0.76 -7.12 -8.23
N LEU A 6 -0.05 -5.98 -8.26
CA LEU A 6 -0.58 -4.78 -8.89
C LEU A 6 -0.83 -4.98 -10.40
N TYR A 7 0.04 -5.72 -11.09
CA TYR A 7 -0.16 -6.13 -12.49
C TYR A 7 -1.48 -6.90 -12.68
N THR A 8 -1.82 -7.82 -11.77
CA THR A 8 -3.07 -8.59 -11.85
C THR A 8 -4.32 -7.76 -11.50
N LEU A 9 -4.18 -6.69 -10.74
CA LEU A 9 -5.31 -5.82 -10.37
C LEU A 9 -5.67 -4.80 -11.45
N ILE A 10 -4.71 -4.39 -12.28
CA ILE A 10 -4.94 -3.40 -13.35
C ILE A 10 -5.34 -4.14 -14.63
N PRO A 11 -6.41 -3.73 -15.34
CA PRO A 11 -6.78 -4.29 -16.64
C PRO A 11 -5.81 -3.79 -17.72
N LEU A 12 -4.61 -4.36 -17.76
CA LEU A 12 -3.46 -3.86 -18.55
C LEU A 12 -3.49 -4.20 -20.05
N GLY A 13 -4.51 -4.93 -20.52
CA GLY A 13 -4.64 -5.33 -21.92
C GLY A 13 -3.38 -6.04 -22.44
N ASP A 14 -2.73 -5.44 -23.44
CA ASP A 14 -1.54 -5.99 -24.12
C ASP A 14 -0.20 -5.66 -23.43
N ILE A 15 -0.20 -4.93 -22.31
CA ILE A 15 1.04 -4.59 -21.62
C ILE A 15 1.61 -5.85 -20.94
N GLY A 16 2.75 -6.33 -21.44
CA GLY A 16 3.47 -7.45 -20.84
C GLY A 16 4.02 -7.14 -19.44
N TYR A 17 4.11 -8.16 -18.60
CA TYR A 17 4.57 -8.05 -17.20
C TYR A 17 5.93 -7.33 -17.06
N PHE A 18 6.92 -7.61 -17.90
CA PHE A 18 8.23 -6.95 -17.84
C PHE A 18 8.18 -5.45 -18.16
N SER A 19 7.28 -5.03 -19.05
CA SER A 19 7.07 -3.61 -19.34
C SER A 19 6.45 -2.91 -18.14
N PHE A 20 5.44 -3.53 -17.53
CA PHE A 20 4.85 -3.03 -16.29
C PHE A 20 5.84 -3.01 -15.12
N LEU A 21 6.71 -4.02 -15.01
CA LEU A 21 7.74 -4.08 -13.98
C LEU A 21 8.68 -2.88 -14.07
N ASN A 22 9.07 -2.46 -15.28
CA ASN A 22 9.89 -1.27 -15.47
C ASN A 22 9.15 0.00 -15.00
N ILE A 23 7.87 0.13 -15.33
CA ILE A 23 7.02 1.25 -14.85
C ILE A 23 6.96 1.26 -13.32
N TYR A 24 6.70 0.10 -12.71
CA TYR A 24 6.64 -0.07 -11.26
C TYR A 24 7.95 0.34 -10.58
N LEU A 25 9.10 -0.12 -11.12
CA LEU A 25 10.41 0.19 -10.56
C LEU A 25 10.75 1.68 -10.67
N LEU A 26 10.40 2.33 -11.79
CA LEU A 26 10.58 3.78 -11.96
C LEU A 26 9.72 4.56 -10.97
N ALA A 27 8.44 4.20 -10.83
CA ALA A 27 7.54 4.83 -9.88
C ALA A 27 8.02 4.64 -8.42
N MET A 28 8.50 3.43 -8.09
CA MET A 28 9.05 3.15 -6.77
C MET A 28 10.34 3.94 -6.51
N GLY A 29 11.23 4.03 -7.49
CA GLY A 29 12.44 4.86 -7.41
C GLY A 29 12.12 6.34 -7.21
N ALA A 30 11.17 6.88 -7.96
CA ALA A 30 10.69 8.25 -7.80
C ALA A 30 10.10 8.49 -6.40
N GLY A 31 9.31 7.54 -5.89
CA GLY A 31 8.78 7.56 -4.54
C GLY A 31 9.89 7.62 -3.48
N VAL A 32 10.94 6.82 -3.62
CA VAL A 32 12.10 6.84 -2.69
C VAL A 32 12.85 8.17 -2.76
N ILE A 33 13.12 8.68 -3.96
CA ILE A 33 13.83 9.95 -4.15
C ILE A 33 13.05 11.12 -3.54
N SER A 34 11.71 11.10 -3.64
CA SER A 34 10.86 12.16 -3.13
C SER A 34 10.89 12.34 -1.61
N SER A 35 11.42 11.36 -0.86
CA SER A 35 11.40 11.34 0.61
C SER A 35 10.00 11.47 1.23
N VAL A 36 8.94 11.28 0.45
CA VAL A 36 7.57 11.28 0.95
C VAL A 36 7.36 10.00 1.76
N PRO A 37 6.85 10.08 3.00
CA PRO A 37 6.56 8.91 3.81
C PRO A 37 5.69 7.89 3.05
N GLY A 38 6.22 6.68 2.86
CA GLY A 38 5.52 5.60 2.15
C GLY A 38 5.28 5.86 0.65
N GLY A 39 5.93 6.86 0.05
CA GLY A 39 5.82 7.21 -1.37
C GLY A 39 4.39 7.56 -1.81
N ALA A 40 3.52 7.96 -0.86
CA ALA A 40 2.12 8.21 -1.11
C ALA A 40 1.93 9.41 -2.04
N GLY A 41 1.11 9.25 -3.07
CA GLY A 41 0.86 10.27 -4.10
C GLY A 41 1.90 10.25 -5.22
N VAL A 42 3.20 10.15 -4.89
CA VAL A 42 4.27 10.12 -5.90
C VAL A 42 4.23 8.83 -6.71
N PHE A 43 4.12 7.69 -6.04
CA PHE A 43 4.05 6.40 -6.71
C PHE A 43 2.83 6.33 -7.64
N GLU A 44 1.65 6.73 -7.16
CA GLU A 44 0.40 6.72 -7.92
C GLU A 44 0.49 7.63 -9.14
N THR A 45 0.97 8.85 -8.94
CA THR A 45 1.10 9.83 -10.02
C THR A 45 2.01 9.29 -11.10
N VAL A 46 3.19 8.77 -10.75
CA VAL A 46 4.15 8.26 -11.75
C VAL A 46 3.59 7.03 -12.48
N VAL A 47 2.89 6.12 -11.80
CA VAL A 47 2.26 4.97 -12.47
C VAL A 47 1.18 5.42 -13.45
N ILE A 48 0.30 6.35 -13.04
CA ILE A 48 -0.75 6.89 -13.92
C ILE A 48 -0.13 7.61 -15.12
N LEU A 49 0.91 8.42 -14.89
CA LEU A 49 1.59 9.20 -15.92
C LEU A 49 2.30 8.30 -16.96
N LEU A 50 2.88 7.18 -16.51
CA LEU A 50 3.54 6.20 -17.38
C LEU A 50 2.56 5.24 -18.10
N LEU A 51 1.34 5.10 -17.60
CA LEU A 51 0.25 4.33 -18.21
C LEU A 51 -0.76 5.19 -18.97
N ASP A 52 -0.56 6.51 -19.00
CA ASP A 52 -1.44 7.45 -19.66
C ASP A 52 -1.61 7.10 -21.14
N GLY A 53 -2.84 7.21 -21.63
CA GLY A 53 -3.22 6.80 -22.99
C GLY A 53 -3.25 5.29 -23.26
N LYS A 54 -2.86 4.41 -22.31
CA LYS A 54 -2.95 2.94 -22.46
C LYS A 54 -4.06 2.32 -21.65
N VAL A 55 -4.30 2.85 -20.45
CA VAL A 55 -5.34 2.38 -19.52
C VAL A 55 -6.07 3.61 -18.97
N LEU A 56 -7.37 3.48 -18.71
CA LEU A 56 -8.15 4.53 -18.05
C LEU A 56 -7.55 4.86 -16.68
N GLY A 57 -7.15 6.11 -16.47
CA GLY A 57 -6.49 6.56 -15.24
C GLY A 57 -7.28 6.25 -13.97
N ASP A 58 -8.60 6.36 -14.02
CA ASP A 58 -9.50 6.05 -12.90
C ASP A 58 -9.42 4.58 -12.47
N ALA A 59 -9.30 3.66 -13.44
CA ALA A 59 -9.16 2.23 -13.18
C ALA A 59 -7.79 1.90 -12.55
N VAL A 60 -6.72 2.56 -13.03
CA VAL A 60 -5.38 2.44 -12.47
C VAL A 60 -5.36 2.95 -11.03
N LEU A 61 -5.95 4.12 -10.77
CA LEU A 61 -6.03 4.70 -9.43
C LEU A 61 -6.83 3.81 -8.47
N ALA A 62 -7.97 3.27 -8.90
CA ALA A 62 -8.77 2.35 -8.11
C ALA A 62 -7.98 1.08 -7.72
N ALA A 63 -7.25 0.49 -8.68
CA ALA A 63 -6.40 -0.68 -8.42
C ALA A 63 -5.24 -0.36 -7.46
N LEU A 64 -4.60 0.80 -7.59
CA LEU A 64 -3.55 1.28 -6.69
C LEU A 64 -4.05 1.47 -5.26
N LEU A 65 -5.24 2.06 -5.09
CA LEU A 65 -5.88 2.23 -3.79
C LEU A 65 -6.26 0.89 -3.17
N ALA A 66 -6.84 -0.03 -3.95
CA ALA A 66 -7.16 -1.39 -3.49
C ALA A 66 -5.90 -2.13 -3.03
N TYR A 67 -4.81 -2.03 -3.80
CA TYR A 67 -3.51 -2.59 -3.43
C TYR A 67 -3.01 -2.05 -2.08
N ARG A 68 -3.10 -0.73 -1.85
CA ARG A 68 -2.70 -0.14 -0.55
C ARG A 68 -3.60 -0.57 0.60
N ILE A 69 -4.90 -0.69 0.37
CA ILE A 69 -5.82 -1.17 1.42
C ILE A 69 -5.40 -2.57 1.88
N ILE A 70 -5.11 -3.46 0.93
CA ILE A 70 -4.75 -4.86 1.21
C ILE A 70 -3.37 -4.96 1.87
N TYR A 71 -2.37 -4.21 1.40
CA TYR A 71 -0.98 -4.36 1.87
C TYR A 71 -0.56 -3.43 3.01
N TYR A 72 -1.25 -2.30 3.20
CA TYR A 72 -0.84 -1.27 4.15
C TYR A 72 -1.89 -1.11 5.25
N LEU A 73 -3.14 -0.81 4.88
CA LEU A 73 -4.17 -0.48 5.88
C LEU A 73 -4.67 -1.73 6.61
N LEU A 74 -4.88 -2.84 5.91
CA LEU A 74 -5.38 -4.06 6.53
C LEU A 74 -4.37 -4.64 7.55
N PRO A 75 -3.08 -4.81 7.23
CA PRO A 75 -2.10 -5.29 8.20
C PRO A 75 -1.90 -4.30 9.36
N PHE A 76 -1.93 -3.00 9.07
CA PHE A 76 -1.87 -1.96 10.09
C PHE A 76 -3.05 -2.03 11.05
N ALA A 77 -4.28 -2.19 10.55
CA ALA A 77 -5.47 -2.32 11.36
C ALA A 77 -5.42 -3.57 12.26
N ILE A 78 -4.99 -4.71 11.71
CA ILE A 78 -4.82 -5.95 12.49
C ILE A 78 -3.79 -5.75 13.60
N ALA A 79 -2.62 -5.18 13.27
CA ALA A 79 -1.58 -4.90 14.25
C ALA A 79 -2.07 -3.93 15.34
N LEU A 80 -2.82 -2.90 14.96
CA LEU A 80 -3.38 -1.91 15.89
C LEU A 80 -4.40 -2.54 16.84
N ILE A 81 -5.31 -3.40 16.36
CA ILE A 81 -6.28 -4.01 17.29
C ILE A 81 -5.55 -4.96 18.24
N LEU A 82 -4.60 -5.76 17.75
CA LEU A 82 -3.80 -6.66 18.59
C LEU A 82 -3.04 -5.89 19.67
N PHE A 83 -2.44 -4.76 19.31
CA PHE A 83 -1.75 -3.87 20.26
C PHE A 83 -2.71 -3.34 21.33
N LEU A 84 -3.88 -2.82 20.93
CA LEU A 84 -4.89 -2.32 21.87
C LEU A 84 -5.45 -3.42 22.79
N PHE A 85 -5.64 -4.64 22.27
CA PHE A 85 -6.04 -5.80 23.06
C PHE A 85 -5.00 -6.16 24.12
N GLN A 86 -3.71 -6.14 23.77
CA GLN A 86 -2.63 -6.42 24.72
C GLN A 86 -2.53 -5.34 25.79
N GLU A 87 -2.59 -4.07 25.40
CA GLU A 87 -2.45 -2.96 26.35
C GLU A 87 -3.63 -2.89 27.31
N SER A 88 -4.86 -3.11 26.83
CA SER A 88 -6.04 -3.18 27.70
C SER A 88 -5.97 -4.34 28.69
N ALA A 89 -5.49 -5.52 28.26
CA ALA A 89 -5.30 -6.67 29.15
C ALA A 89 -4.21 -6.43 30.20
N ALA A 90 -3.07 -5.84 29.80
CA ALA A 90 -1.96 -5.52 30.70
C ALA A 90 -2.33 -4.42 31.70
N ASN A 91 -3.01 -3.37 31.26
CA ASN A 91 -3.46 -2.27 32.10
C ASN A 91 -4.52 -2.71 33.13
N PHE A 92 -5.37 -3.67 32.78
CA PHE A 92 -6.33 -4.26 33.72
C PHE A 92 -5.65 -5.04 34.86
N GLN A 93 -4.56 -5.75 34.57
CA GLN A 93 -3.77 -6.46 35.59
C GLN A 93 -3.02 -5.49 36.51
N ALA A 94 -2.38 -4.46 35.95
CA ALA A 94 -1.64 -3.46 36.72
C ALA A 94 -2.52 -2.67 37.71
N ARG A 95 -3.78 -2.41 37.36
CA ARG A 95 -4.76 -1.77 38.26
C ARG A 95 -5.20 -2.67 39.42
N ARG A 96 -5.15 -3.98 39.26
CA ARG A 96 -5.60 -4.95 40.27
C ARG A 96 -4.55 -5.29 41.32
N SER A 97 -3.28 -4.98 41.04
CA SER A 97 -2.12 -5.28 41.89
C SER A 97 -1.62 -4.11 42.75
N ARG A 98 -2.34 -2.98 42.81
CA ARG A 98 -2.01 -1.86 43.69
C ARG A 98 -2.74 -2.07 45.03
N PRO A 99 -2.06 -2.51 46.11
CA PRO A 99 -2.69 -2.63 47.42
C PRO A 99 -2.75 -1.24 48.06
N GLU A 100 -3.88 -0.91 48.69
CA GLU A 100 -4.00 0.21 49.64
C GLU A 100 -3.45 -0.17 51.01
#